data_AF-M1YMY5-F1
#
_entry.id   AF-M1YMY5-F1
#
_cell.length_a   1.000
_cell.length_b   1.000
_cell.length_c   1.000
_cell.angle_alpha   90.00
_cell.angle_beta   90.00
_cell.angle_gamma   90.00
#
_symmetry.space_group_name_H-M   'P 1'
#
loop_
_entity.id
_entity.type
_entity.pdbx_description
1 polymer ?
#
loop_
_entity_poly.entity_id
_entity_poly.type
_entity_poly.pdbx_seq_one_letter_code
_entity_poly.pdbx_strand_id
1 'polypeptide(L)'
;MAVAERAKRSAQRKRKPKELAVINEACTGCSGSPICITECPVENCMYEIQNPYAPAFNVVMVDELLCIGCKKCVSKGPMDTFLEGCPWDAIDMLPLADYEKKYGEMPY
;
A
#
# COMPACT_ATOMS: atom_id res chain seq x y z
N MET A 1 9.49 1.38 27.41
CA MET A 1 8.25 2.17 27.18
C MET A 1 7.41 1.38 26.18
N ALA A 2 6.35 0.71 26.64
CA ALA A 2 5.49 -0.10 25.77
C ALA A 2 4.55 0.84 25.00
N VAL A 3 4.82 1.04 23.71
CA VAL A 3 3.85 1.70 22.82
C VAL A 3 2.72 0.71 22.60
N ALA A 4 1.52 1.06 23.02
CA ALA A 4 0.33 0.23 22.82
C ALA A 4 0.19 -0.13 21.33
N GLU A 5 0.22 -1.42 21.01
CA GLU A 5 -0.05 -1.91 19.66
C GLU A 5 -1.40 -1.36 19.21
N ARG A 6 -1.39 -0.53 18.15
CA ARG A 6 -2.63 -0.12 17.49
C ARG A 6 -3.19 -1.35 16.79
N ALA A 7 -4.31 -1.86 17.30
CA ALA A 7 -5.09 -2.88 16.62
C ALA A 7 -5.28 -2.51 15.15
N LYS A 8 -4.86 -3.42 14.26
CA LYS A 8 -5.02 -3.22 12.81
C LYS A 8 -6.51 -3.17 12.49
N ARG A 9 -6.91 -2.25 11.62
CA ARG A 9 -8.32 -2.06 11.24
C ARG A 9 -8.64 -2.95 10.04
N SER A 10 -9.67 -3.78 10.12
CA SER A 10 -10.17 -4.62 9.01
C SER A 10 -11.50 -4.12 8.42
N ALA A 11 -12.08 -3.05 8.97
CA ALA A 11 -13.39 -2.57 8.54
C ALA A 11 -13.32 -1.71 7.26
N GLN A 12 -14.31 -1.90 6.38
CA GLN A 12 -14.60 -1.04 5.24
C GLN A 12 -14.62 0.44 5.69
N ARG A 13 -13.89 1.28 4.96
CA ARG A 13 -13.72 2.69 5.33
C ARG A 13 -15.06 3.39 5.33
N LYS A 14 -15.24 4.40 6.18
CA LYS A 14 -16.49 5.19 6.25
C LYS A 14 -16.65 6.26 5.16
N ARG A 15 -15.54 6.60 4.47
CA ARG A 15 -15.44 7.65 3.45
C ARG A 15 -14.38 7.25 2.43
N LYS A 16 -14.51 7.74 1.18
CA LYS A 16 -13.44 7.61 0.19
C LYS A 16 -12.20 8.40 0.65
N PRO A 17 -10.99 7.83 0.58
CA PRO A 17 -9.76 8.53 0.94
C PRO A 17 -9.44 9.59 -0.13
N LYS A 18 -8.58 10.55 0.23
CA LYS A 18 -8.11 11.55 -0.74
C LYS A 18 -7.07 10.99 -1.71
N GLU A 19 -6.25 10.06 -1.23
CA GLU A 19 -5.15 9.44 -1.97
C GLU A 19 -5.10 7.94 -1.65
N LEU A 20 -4.66 7.16 -2.62
CA LEU A 20 -4.53 5.71 -2.57
C LEU A 20 -3.11 5.29 -2.93
N ALA A 21 -2.63 4.26 -2.26
CA ALA A 21 -1.37 3.62 -2.63
C ALA A 21 -1.61 2.70 -3.83
N VAL A 22 -0.79 2.87 -4.87
CA VAL A 22 -0.76 2.00 -6.06
C VAL A 22 0.66 1.49 -6.22
N ILE A 23 0.78 0.21 -6.54
CA ILE A 23 2.08 -0.42 -6.72
C ILE A 23 2.48 -0.37 -8.19
N ASN A 24 3.74 0.00 -8.44
CA ASN A 24 4.31 0.07 -9.77
C ASN A 24 5.16 -1.18 -10.10
N GLU A 25 5.68 -1.23 -11.32
CA GLU A 25 6.45 -2.36 -11.84
C GLU A 25 7.81 -2.57 -11.16
N ALA A 26 8.29 -1.61 -10.35
CA ALA A 26 9.53 -1.75 -9.58
C ALA A 26 9.35 -2.64 -8.33
N CYS A 27 8.13 -3.10 -8.05
CA CYS A 27 7.88 -4.00 -6.93
C CYS A 27 8.51 -5.37 -7.19
N THR A 28 9.32 -5.83 -6.24
CA THR A 28 9.96 -7.15 -6.25
C THR A 28 9.41 -8.09 -5.18
N GLY A 29 8.35 -7.67 -4.48
CA GLY A 29 7.73 -8.42 -3.39
C GLY A 29 8.66 -8.67 -2.19
N CYS A 30 9.78 -7.92 -2.09
CA CYS A 30 10.79 -8.09 -1.05
C CYS A 30 11.16 -9.57 -0.79
N SER A 31 11.22 -10.38 -1.84
CA SER A 31 11.52 -11.82 -1.76
C SER A 31 10.57 -12.63 -0.85
N GLY A 32 9.29 -12.27 -0.81
CA GLY A 32 8.29 -12.96 0.01
C GLY A 32 8.24 -12.49 1.47
N SER A 33 8.92 -11.38 1.80
CA SER A 33 8.80 -10.73 3.11
C SER A 33 8.48 -9.24 2.94
N PRO A 34 7.25 -8.91 2.50
CA PRO A 34 6.87 -7.53 2.22
C PRO A 34 6.65 -6.72 3.50
N ILE A 35 7.60 -5.83 3.81
CA ILE A 35 7.53 -4.86 4.92
C ILE A 35 6.27 -3.99 4.88
N CYS A 36 5.77 -3.68 3.68
CA CYS A 36 4.57 -2.87 3.50
C CYS A 36 3.30 -3.57 3.99
N ILE A 37 3.26 -4.91 4.04
CA ILE A 37 2.13 -5.67 4.61
C ILE A 37 2.23 -5.70 6.14
N THR A 38 3.43 -5.91 6.68
CA THR A 38 3.65 -6.03 8.13
C THR A 38 3.37 -4.70 8.82
N GLU A 39 3.87 -3.59 8.27
CA GLU A 39 3.75 -2.24 8.82
C GLU A 39 2.43 -1.53 8.49
N CYS A 40 1.58 -2.14 7.64
CA CYS A 40 0.29 -1.55 7.33
C CYS A 40 -0.61 -1.55 8.58
N PRO A 41 -1.18 -0.39 8.97
CA PRO A 41 -2.12 -0.30 10.09
C PRO A 41 -3.52 -0.86 9.77
N VAL A 42 -3.71 -1.36 8.54
CA VAL A 42 -4.97 -1.93 8.04
C VAL A 42 -4.71 -3.39 7.70
N GLU A 43 -5.54 -4.30 8.21
CA GLU A 43 -5.44 -5.72 7.89
C GLU A 43 -5.86 -5.97 6.45
N ASN A 44 -5.18 -6.89 5.77
CA ASN A 44 -5.47 -7.30 4.39
C ASN A 44 -5.51 -6.17 3.35
N CYS A 45 -5.04 -4.97 3.71
CA CYS A 45 -4.94 -3.84 2.77
C CYS A 45 -3.92 -4.11 1.66
N MET A 46 -2.95 -4.99 1.89
CA MET A 46 -1.96 -5.39 0.90
C MET A 46 -1.81 -6.90 0.92
N TYR A 47 -1.62 -7.49 -0.25
CA TYR A 47 -1.49 -8.93 -0.43
C TYR A 47 -0.48 -9.24 -1.54
N GLU A 48 0.17 -10.38 -1.44
CA GLU A 48 1.12 -10.85 -2.46
C GLU A 48 0.40 -11.60 -3.57
N ILE A 49 0.79 -11.31 -4.81
CA ILE A 49 0.39 -12.08 -5.99
C ILE A 49 1.64 -12.49 -6.75
N GLN A 50 1.54 -13.59 -7.48
CA GLN A 50 2.62 -14.00 -8.38
C GLN A 50 2.65 -13.09 -9.60
N ASN A 51 3.83 -12.58 -9.96
CA ASN A 51 3.97 -11.73 -11.13
C ASN A 51 3.86 -12.57 -12.42
N PRO A 52 2.90 -12.27 -13.31
CA PRO A 52 2.75 -13.02 -14.57
C PRO A 52 3.92 -12.82 -15.53
N TYR A 53 4.65 -11.70 -15.45
CA TYR A 53 5.79 -11.38 -16.32
C TYR A 53 7.13 -11.85 -15.75
N ALA A 54 7.20 -12.11 -14.45
CA ALA A 54 8.40 -12.53 -13.76
C ALA A 54 8.07 -13.60 -12.70
N PRO A 55 7.86 -14.87 -13.08
CA PRO A 55 7.35 -15.91 -12.18
C PRO A 55 8.28 -16.25 -11.01
N ALA A 56 9.54 -15.81 -11.06
CA ALA A 56 10.50 -15.93 -9.96
C ALA A 56 10.27 -14.92 -8.83
N PHE A 57 9.47 -13.87 -9.05
CA PHE A 57 9.20 -12.82 -8.07
C PHE A 57 7.69 -12.67 -7.84
N ASN A 58 7.32 -12.46 -6.59
CA ASN A 58 6.00 -11.98 -6.26
C ASN A 58 5.97 -10.46 -6.35
N VAL A 59 4.79 -9.91 -6.59
CA VAL A 59 4.51 -8.48 -6.44
C VAL A 59 3.45 -8.30 -5.38
N VAL A 60 3.51 -7.19 -4.67
CA VAL A 60 2.46 -6.82 -3.73
C VAL A 60 1.39 -6.06 -4.51
N MET A 61 0.13 -6.25 -4.14
CA MET A 61 -1.00 -5.45 -4.61
C MET A 61 -1.67 -4.78 -3.40
N VAL A 62 -2.30 -3.63 -3.66
CA VAL A 62 -3.03 -2.88 -2.64
C VAL A 62 -4.52 -3.07 -2.91
N ASP A 63 -5.27 -3.44 -1.87
CA ASP A 63 -6.72 -3.41 -1.88
C ASP A 63 -7.20 -1.95 -1.74
N GLU A 64 -7.85 -1.44 -2.79
CA GLU A 64 -8.24 -0.04 -2.86
C GLU A 64 -9.46 0.29 -2.00
N LEU A 65 -10.22 -0.72 -1.55
CA LEU A 65 -11.36 -0.61 -0.63
C LEU A 65 -10.91 -0.49 0.83
N LEU A 66 -9.74 -1.03 1.16
CA LEU A 66 -9.19 -1.01 2.51
C LEU A 66 -8.14 0.10 2.72
N CYS A 67 -7.43 0.53 1.67
CA CYS A 67 -6.34 1.49 1.78
C CYS A 67 -6.77 2.87 2.33
N ILE A 68 -6.32 3.24 3.52
CA ILE A 68 -6.73 4.53 4.14
C ILE A 68 -5.90 5.74 3.70
N GLY A 69 -4.92 5.56 2.82
CA GLY A 69 -4.02 6.64 2.39
C GLY A 69 -3.08 7.14 3.49
N CYS A 70 -2.64 6.28 4.41
CA CYS A 70 -1.82 6.67 5.57
C CYS A 70 -0.35 7.01 5.26
N LYS A 71 0.13 6.72 4.04
CA LYS A 71 1.51 6.96 3.59
C LYS A 71 2.61 6.35 4.48
N LYS A 72 2.30 5.28 5.21
CA LYS A 72 3.32 4.56 6.00
C LYS A 72 4.13 3.56 5.18
N CYS A 73 3.56 3.05 4.09
CA CYS A 73 4.18 2.06 3.24
C CYS A 73 5.20 2.65 2.25
N VAL A 74 5.17 3.97 2.03
CA VAL A 74 6.12 4.66 1.14
C VAL A 74 7.45 4.90 1.85
N SER A 75 8.55 4.90 1.10
CA SER A 75 9.89 5.21 1.63
C SER A 75 10.09 6.69 1.93
N LYS A 76 9.32 7.57 1.30
CA LYS A 76 9.44 9.02 1.42
C LYS A 76 8.46 9.60 2.42
N GLY A 77 9.00 10.21 3.46
CA GLY A 77 8.25 10.90 4.50
C GLY A 77 7.94 12.35 4.17
N PRO A 78 7.20 13.02 5.06
CA PRO A 78 7.11 14.48 5.03
C PRO A 78 8.54 15.06 5.10
N MET A 79 8.86 15.99 4.19
CA MET A 79 10.20 16.60 4.04
C MET A 79 11.31 15.66 3.55
N ASP A 80 10.99 14.70 2.68
CA ASP A 80 12.00 13.83 2.02
C ASP A 80 12.84 13.00 3.02
N THR A 81 12.28 12.75 4.21
CA THR A 81 12.91 11.88 5.20
C THR A 81 12.73 10.41 4.79
N PHE A 82 13.78 9.60 4.92
CA PHE A 82 13.72 8.18 4.60
C PHE A 82 12.98 7.42 5.71
N LEU A 83 11.88 6.75 5.38
CA LEU A 83 11.11 5.88 6.27
C LEU A 83 11.45 4.40 6.05
N GLU A 84 11.05 3.57 7.01
CA GLU A 84 11.03 2.10 6.93
C GLU A 84 9.94 1.56 5.97
N GLY A 85 9.71 2.26 4.85
CA GLY A 85 8.76 1.87 3.81
C GLY A 85 9.38 0.99 2.72
N CYS A 86 8.75 0.95 1.55
CA CYS A 86 9.22 0.18 0.41
C CYS A 86 10.62 0.63 -0.04
N PRO A 87 11.67 -0.22 0.05
CA PRO A 87 13.05 0.18 -0.25
C PRO A 87 13.27 0.55 -1.73
N TRP A 88 12.44 0.00 -2.61
CA TRP A 88 12.49 0.23 -4.06
C TRP A 88 11.70 1.46 -4.52
N ASP A 89 11.06 2.17 -3.59
CA ASP A 89 10.12 3.26 -3.91
C ASP A 89 9.04 2.82 -4.92
N ALA A 90 8.57 1.58 -4.79
CA ALA A 90 7.64 0.95 -5.73
C ALA A 90 6.17 1.27 -5.43
N ILE A 91 5.89 2.22 -4.53
CA ILE A 91 4.55 2.56 -4.06
C ILE A 91 4.28 4.04 -4.34
N ASP A 92 3.39 4.30 -5.28
CA ASP A 92 2.97 5.64 -5.67
C ASP A 92 1.66 6.01 -4.99
N MET A 93 1.59 7.21 -4.42
CA MET A 93 0.36 7.76 -3.86
C MET A 93 -0.40 8.52 -4.94
N LEU A 94 -1.49 7.94 -5.43
CA LEU A 94 -2.36 8.57 -6.43
C LEU A 94 -3.57 9.23 -5.78
N PRO A 95 -3.91 10.49 -6.15
CA PRO A 95 -5.18 11.09 -5.77
C PRO A 95 -6.35 10.25 -6.27
N LEU A 96 -7.42 10.16 -5.46
CA LEU A 96 -8.62 9.41 -5.81
C LEU A 96 -9.19 9.81 -7.18
N ALA A 97 -9.19 11.12 -7.49
CA ALA A 97 -9.69 11.63 -8.76
C ALA A 97 -8.91 11.10 -9.97
N ASP A 98 -7.62 10.84 -9.83
CA ASP A 98 -6.79 10.30 -10.93
C ASP A 98 -6.85 8.77 -10.96
N TYR A 99 -7.00 8.14 -9.80
CA TYR A 99 -7.30 6.72 -9.72
C TYR A 99 -8.61 6.37 -10.43
N GLU A 100 -9.69 7.09 -10.14
CA GLU A 100 -11.02 6.86 -10.74
C GLU A 100 -11.03 7.11 -12.26
N LYS A 101 -10.20 8.03 -12.77
CA LYS A 101 -10.02 8.23 -14.22
C LYS A 101 -9.30 7.06 -14.89
N LYS A 102 -8.33 6.44 -14.22
CA LYS A 102 -7.47 5.40 -14.80
C LYS A 102 -8.08 4.01 -14.69
N TYR A 103 -8.77 3.72 -13.58
CA TYR A 103 -9.27 2.38 -13.24
C TYR A 103 -10.80 2.29 -13.12
N GLY A 104 -11.51 3.43 -13.17
CA GLY A 104 -12.97 3.50 -13.05
C GLY A 104 -13.45 3.87 -11.64
N GLU A 105 -14.75 4.15 -11.51
CA GLU A 105 -15.35 4.54 -10.22
C GLU A 105 -15.26 3.40 -9.20
N MET A 106 -14.67 3.69 -8.03
CA MET A 106 -14.65 2.71 -6.96
C MET A 106 -16.00 2.64 -6.23
N PRO A 107 -16.54 1.42 -6.02
CA PRO A 107 -17.65 1.20 -5.11
C PRO A 107 -17.19 1.45 -3.68
N TYR A 108 -18.11 1.95 -2.85
CA TYR A 108 -17.85 2.26 -1.45
C TYR A 108 -18.21 1.09 -0.56
#